data_AF-A0A7Y2NW80-F1
#
_entry.id   AF-A0A7Y2NW80-F1
#
_cell.length_a   1.000
_cell.length_b   1.000
_cell.length_c   1.000
_cell.angle_alpha   90.00
_cell.angle_beta   90.00
_cell.angle_gamma   90.00
#
_symmetry.space_group_name_H-M   'P 1'
#
loop_
_entity.id
_entity.type
_entity.pdbx_description
1 polymer ?
#
loop_
_entity_poly.entity_id
_entity_poly.type
_entity_poly.pdbx_seq_one_letter_code
_entity_poly.pdbx_strand_id
1 'polypeptide(L)' 'MTTIPEALASALAGRYAIQHELGRGGMATVYVARDIKHNRSVAVK' A
#
# COMPACT_ATOMS: atom_id res chain seq x y z
N MET A 1 -13.45 2.75 7.67
CA MET A 1 -12.09 3.31 7.46
C MET A 1 -11.10 2.23 7.86
N THR A 2 -10.54 1.49 6.90
CA THR A 2 -9.53 0.47 7.25
C THR A 2 -8.20 1.18 7.50
N THR A 3 -7.64 0.98 8.68
CA THR A 3 -6.36 1.57 9.07
C THR A 3 -5.22 0.80 8.41
N ILE A 4 -4.28 1.52 7.78
CA ILE A 4 -3.07 0.91 7.22
C ILE A 4 -2.19 0.44 8.39
N PRO A 5 -1.72 -0.81 8.41
CA PRO A 5 -0.81 -1.28 9.46
C PRO A 5 0.50 -0.48 9.46
N GLU A 6 0.90 0.04 10.62
CA GLU A 6 2.10 0.87 10.77
C GLU A 6 3.37 0.12 10.36
N ALA A 7 3.47 -1.16 10.72
CA ALA A 7 4.59 -2.01 10.31
C ALA A 7 4.70 -2.17 8.79
N LEU A 8 3.56 -2.25 8.08
CA LEU A 8 3.53 -2.31 6.61
C LEU A 8 3.97 -0.98 6.00
N ALA A 9 3.43 0.14 6.52
CA ALA A 9 3.82 1.48 6.07
C ALA A 9 5.32 1.72 6.27
N SER A 10 5.87 1.30 7.41
CA SER A 10 7.30 1.40 7.72
C SER A 10 8.17 0.50 6.82
N ALA A 11 7.76 -0.75 6.60
CA ALA A 11 8.52 -1.69 5.76
C ALA A 11 8.60 -1.26 4.29
N LEU A 12 7.59 -0.54 3.80
CA LEU A 12 7.54 -0.04 2.42
C LEU A 12 7.99 1.41 2.29
N ALA A 13 8.22 2.10 3.41
CA ALA A 13 8.66 3.48 3.45
C ALA A 13 9.94 3.67 2.62
N GLY A 14 10.00 4.77 1.88
CA GLY A 14 11.13 5.10 1.00
C GLY A 14 11.05 4.51 -0.41
N ARG A 15 10.21 3.51 -0.67
CA ARG A 15 9.92 3.04 -2.05
C ARG A 15 8.46 3.21 -2.44
N TYR A 16 7.55 2.91 -1.52
CA TYR A 16 6.11 3.00 -1.75
C TYR A 16 5.45 3.76 -0.60
N ALA A 17 4.61 4.75 -0.94
CA ALA A 17 3.75 5.41 0.03
C ALA A 17 2.34 4.83 -0.07
N ILE A 18 1.90 4.04 0.94
CA ILE A 18 0.54 3.49 0.96
C ILE A 18 -0.48 4.60 1.14
N GLN A 19 -1.54 4.59 0.33
CA GLN A 19 -2.61 5.58 0.37
C GLN A 19 -3.88 5.04 1.04
N HIS A 20 -4.45 3.96 0.51
CA HIS A 20 -5.64 3.33 1.05
C HIS A 20 -5.77 1.87 0.57
N GLU A 21 -6.60 1.08 1.26
CA GLU A 21 -6.99 -0.25 0.81
C GLU A 21 -7.83 -0.16 -0.47
N LEU A 22 -7.41 -0.88 -1.51
CA LEU A 22 -8.18 -1.06 -2.75
C LEU A 22 -9.25 -2.14 -2.59
N GLY A 23 -8.96 -3.19 -1.82
CA GLY A 23 -9.92 -4.20 -1.44
C GLY A 23 -9.28 -5.39 -0.73
N ARG A 24 -10.08 -6.11 0.05
CA ARG A 24 -9.70 -7.36 0.73
C ARG A 24 -10.40 -8.57 0.12
N GLY A 25 -9.65 -9.65 -0.03
CA GLY A 25 -10.18 -10.96 -0.40
C GLY A 25 -9.69 -12.06 0.57
N GLY A 26 -10.10 -13.31 0.33
CA GLY A 26 -9.76 -14.43 1.21
C GLY A 26 -8.27 -14.77 1.33
N MET A 27 -7.42 -14.24 0.43
CA MET A 27 -5.97 -14.50 0.43
C MET A 27 -5.11 -13.30 0.80
N ALA A 28 -5.58 -12.06 0.58
CA ALA A 28 -4.78 -10.86 0.78
C ALA A 28 -5.62 -9.58 0.81
N THR A 29 -5.00 -8.51 1.31
CA THR A 29 -5.49 -7.13 1.23
C THR A 29 -4.67 -6.38 0.20
N VAL A 30 -5.31 -5.79 -0.79
CA VAL A 30 -4.66 -4.99 -1.82
C VAL A 30 -4.73 -3.52 -1.41
N TYR A 31 -3.61 -2.80 -1.53
CA TYR A 31 -3.51 -1.38 -1.27
C TYR A 31 -3.12 -0.62 -2.54
N VAL A 32 -3.66 0.59 -2.69
CA VAL A 32 -3.09 1.59 -3.61
C VAL A 32 -1.91 2.24 -2.91
N ALA A 33 -0.77 2.28 -3.60
CA ALA A 33 0.43 2.98 -3.15
C ALA A 33 1.02 3.85 -4.26
N ARG A 34 1.76 4.90 -3.88
CA ARG A 34 2.57 5.71 -4.79
C ARG A 34 3.98 5.14 -4.83
N ASP A 35 4.43 4.70 -6.00
CA ASP A 35 5.85 4.40 -6.25
C ASP A 35 6.62 5.72 -6.31
N ILE A 36 7.51 5.94 -5.33
CA ILE A 36 8.27 7.19 -5.19
C ILE A 36 9.31 7.31 -6.31
N LYS A 37 9.90 6.18 -6.74
CA LYS A 37 10.93 6.16 -7.77
C LYS A 37 10.37 6.51 -9.15
N HIS A 38 9.20 5.96 -9.49
CA HIS A 38 8.60 6.13 -10.81
C HIS A 38 7.45 7.14 -10.83
N ASN A 39 7.12 7.72 -9.68
CA ASN A 39 6.06 8.70 -9.50
C ASN A 39 4.72 8.25 -10.13
N ARG A 40 4.32 7.00 -9.88
CA ARG A 40 3.06 6.42 -10.40
C ARG A 40 2.30 5.65 -9.33
N SER A 41 0.99 5.56 -9.47
CA SER A 41 0.17 4.74 -8.58
C SER A 41 0.29 3.26 -8.96
N VAL A 42 0.43 2.40 -7.96
CA VAL A 42 0.59 0.95 -8.11
C VAL A 42 -0.30 0.22 -7.11
N ALA A 43 -0.66 -1.02 -7.41
CA ALA A 43 -1.32 -1.94 -6.48
C ALA A 43 -0.28 -2.81 -5.77
N VAL A 44 -0.38 -2.93 -4.45
CA VAL A 44 0.46 -3.78 -3.60
C VAL A 44 -0.45 -4.82 -2.95
N LYS A 45 -0.09 -6.11 -3.05
CA LYS A 45 -0.84 -7.23 -2.47
C LYS A 45 -0.02 -7.91 -1.38
#